data_AF-A0A2V6DT39-F1
#
_entry.id   AF-A0A2V6DT39-F1
#
_cell.length_a   1.000
_cell.length_b   1.000
_cell.length_c   1.000
_cell.angle_alpha   90.00
_cell.angle_beta   90.00
_cell.angle_gamma   90.00
#
_symmetry.space_group_name_H-M   'P 1'
#
loop_
_entity.id
_entity.type
_entity.pdbx_description
1 polymer ?
#
loop_
_entity_poly.entity_id
_entity_poly.type
_entity_poly.pdbx_seq_one_letter_code
_entity_poly.pdbx_strand_id
1 'polypeptide(L)'
;MPVLRRDDRHIVCSQKEAMIRSLGLLALAGALVVPAVYSLTRQDPQEKAVLTLMSDPYRLDKIYRSMEGPWSIQGGIHLGMAEKSRVQWVTGLETEVLDAAGQKPTSQEFFCHSNLTFAERSGSPAKYNQEMGGKTHLD
;
A
#
# COMPACT_ATOMS: atom_id res chain seq x y z
N MET A 1 41.64 63.78 3.45
CA MET A 1 41.08 62.74 2.57
C MET A 1 41.98 61.51 2.66
N PRO A 2 41.56 60.39 3.28
CA PRO A 2 42.39 59.20 3.32
C PRO A 2 42.24 58.39 2.03
N VAL A 3 43.38 58.06 1.41
CA VAL A 3 43.50 57.21 0.23
C VAL A 3 43.46 55.75 0.68
N LEU A 4 42.42 55.02 0.28
CA LEU A 4 42.31 53.57 0.46
C LEU A 4 43.47 52.87 -0.29
N ARG A 5 44.29 52.13 0.46
CA ARG A 5 45.44 51.35 -0.05
C ARG A 5 45.00 50.27 -1.03
N ARG A 6 45.84 50.02 -2.03
CA ARG A 6 45.63 49.12 -3.18
C ARG A 6 45.68 47.62 -2.81
N ASP A 7 46.09 47.29 -1.58
CA ASP A 7 46.32 45.90 -1.11
C ASP A 7 45.05 45.13 -0.70
N ASP A 8 44.00 45.82 -0.23
CA ASP A 8 42.82 45.14 0.33
C ASP A 8 41.93 44.47 -0.73
N ARG A 9 42.13 44.78 -2.02
CA ARG A 9 41.29 44.24 -3.11
C ARG A 9 41.65 42.80 -3.51
N HIS A 10 42.90 42.37 -3.33
CA HIS A 10 43.34 41.03 -3.73
C HIS A 10 42.92 39.95 -2.72
N ILE A 11 42.92 40.27 -1.43
CA ILE A 11 42.58 39.32 -0.34
C ILE A 11 41.06 39.01 -0.37
N VAL A 12 40.23 40.02 -0.62
CA VAL A 12 38.77 39.88 -0.69
C VAL A 12 38.32 39.06 -1.91
N CYS A 13 39.06 39.10 -3.02
CA CYS A 13 38.74 38.33 -4.22
C CYS A 13 39.07 36.83 -4.03
N SER A 14 40.21 36.52 -3.39
CA SER A 14 40.65 35.15 -3.13
C SER A 14 39.75 34.41 -2.13
N GLN A 15 39.28 35.07 -1.06
CA GLN A 15 38.34 34.46 -0.11
C GLN A 15 36.97 34.14 -0.73
N LYS A 16 36.47 34.99 -1.63
CA LYS A 16 35.18 34.77 -2.30
C LYS A 16 35.22 33.55 -3.21
N GLU A 17 36.31 33.35 -3.95
CA GLU A 17 36.47 32.16 -4.81
C GLU A 17 36.56 30.86 -4.00
N ALA A 18 37.28 30.86 -2.89
CA ALA A 18 37.39 29.67 -2.01
C ALA A 18 36.05 29.30 -1.34
N MET A 19 35.28 30.31 -0.92
CA MET A 19 33.96 30.12 -0.32
C MET A 19 32.94 29.60 -1.35
N ILE A 20 32.94 30.14 -2.57
CA ILE A 20 32.03 29.70 -3.66
C ILE A 20 32.35 28.26 -4.09
N ARG A 21 33.64 27.89 -4.16
CA ARG A 21 34.04 26.50 -4.48
C ARG A 21 33.64 25.50 -3.39
N SER A 22 33.77 25.88 -2.11
CA SER A 22 33.33 25.03 -0.99
C SER A 22 31.81 24.85 -0.98
N LEU A 23 31.03 25.90 -1.24
CA LEU A 23 29.57 25.79 -1.38
C LEU A 23 29.17 24.90 -2.57
N GLY A 24 29.85 25.03 -3.71
CA GLY A 24 29.58 24.19 -4.89
C GLY A 24 29.88 22.71 -4.65
N LEU A 25 30.98 22.40 -3.96
CA LEU A 25 31.34 21.03 -3.59
C LEU A 25 30.38 20.42 -2.57
N LEU A 26 29.92 21.19 -1.58
CA LEU A 26 28.90 20.75 -0.62
C LEU A 26 27.55 20.49 -1.29
N ALA A 27 27.14 21.32 -2.25
CA ALA A 27 25.91 21.12 -3.01
C ALA A 27 25.98 19.85 -3.89
N LEU A 28 27.12 19.59 -4.55
CA LEU A 28 27.36 18.37 -5.33
C LEU A 28 27.41 17.11 -4.45
N ALA A 29 28.07 17.19 -3.30
CA ALA A 29 28.08 16.08 -2.34
C ALA A 29 26.67 15.79 -1.79
N GLY A 30 25.89 16.82 -1.47
CA GLY A 30 24.49 16.67 -1.07
C GLY A 30 23.62 16.04 -2.15
N ALA A 31 23.80 16.44 -3.41
CA ALA A 31 23.05 15.90 -4.55
C ALA A 31 23.34 14.41 -4.82
N LEU A 32 24.50 13.88 -4.41
CA LEU A 32 24.86 12.47 -4.59
C LEU A 32 24.55 11.62 -3.35
N VAL A 33 24.77 12.17 -2.16
CA VAL A 33 24.56 11.44 -0.90
C VAL A 33 23.07 11.29 -0.58
N VAL A 34 22.24 12.31 -0.86
CA VAL A 34 20.82 12.25 -0.53
C VAL A 34 20.06 11.16 -1.31
N PRO A 35 20.22 11.00 -2.64
CA PRO A 35 19.56 9.90 -3.38
C PRO A 35 20.08 8.52 -2.99
N ALA A 36 21.38 8.40 -2.67
CA ALA A 36 21.98 7.13 -2.24
C ALA A 36 21.46 6.73 -0.85
N VAL A 37 21.45 7.64 0.11
CA VAL A 37 20.86 7.42 1.44
C VAL A 37 19.36 7.15 1.34
N TYR A 38 18.64 7.91 0.50
CA TYR A 38 17.23 7.66 0.25
C TYR A 38 17.00 6.26 -0.35
N SER A 39 17.82 5.82 -1.29
CA SER A 39 17.68 4.47 -1.88
C SER A 39 18.03 3.36 -0.90
N LEU A 40 19.01 3.57 -0.02
CA LEU A 40 19.39 2.61 1.02
C LEU A 40 18.40 2.56 2.19
N THR A 41 17.69 3.67 2.47
CA THR A 41 16.71 3.76 3.55
C THR A 41 15.27 3.59 3.09
N ARG A 42 15.00 3.67 1.79
CA ARG A 42 13.71 3.31 1.22
C ARG A 42 13.50 1.83 1.45
N GLN A 43 12.54 1.50 2.31
CA GLN A 43 12.05 0.14 2.41
C GLN A 43 11.59 -0.30 1.02
N ASP A 44 12.22 -1.35 0.51
CA ASP A 44 11.81 -1.99 -0.74
C ASP A 44 10.29 -2.26 -0.65
N PRO A 45 9.51 -2.07 -1.72
CA PRO A 45 8.10 -2.39 -1.70
C PRO A 45 7.97 -3.83 -1.22
N GLN A 46 7.47 -4.00 0.00
CA GLN A 46 7.25 -5.31 0.58
C GLN A 46 6.42 -6.09 -0.44
N GLU A 47 6.90 -7.26 -0.85
CA GLU A 47 6.19 -8.11 -1.81
C GLU A 47 4.75 -8.29 -1.28
N LYS A 48 3.78 -7.72 -2.01
CA LYS A 48 2.39 -7.76 -1.57
C LYS A 48 1.95 -9.21 -1.60
N ALA A 49 1.64 -9.77 -0.44
CA ALA A 49 1.06 -11.11 -0.38
C ALA A 49 -0.30 -11.08 -1.10
N VAL A 50 -0.41 -11.83 -2.19
CA VAL A 50 -1.66 -12.01 -2.94
C VAL A 50 -2.23 -13.39 -2.62
N LEU A 51 -3.52 -13.42 -2.29
CA LEU A 51 -4.28 -14.66 -2.11
C LEU A 51 -5.34 -14.74 -3.21
N THR A 52 -5.25 -15.78 -4.04
CA THR A 52 -6.24 -16.07 -5.08
C THR A 52 -7.16 -17.18 -4.62
N LEU A 53 -8.47 -16.96 -4.75
CA LEU A 53 -9.52 -17.91 -4.41
C LEU A 53 -10.39 -18.14 -5.63
N MET A 54 -10.75 -19.40 -5.89
CA MET A 54 -11.66 -19.78 -6.98
C MET A 54 -12.91 -20.39 -6.37
N SER A 55 -14.10 -19.95 -6.81
CA SER A 55 -15.36 -20.55 -6.41
C SER A 55 -15.60 -21.88 -7.10
N ASP A 56 -16.53 -22.66 -6.57
CA ASP A 56 -17.20 -23.69 -7.35
C ASP A 56 -17.93 -23.06 -8.55
N PRO A 57 -18.14 -23.81 -9.64
CA PRO A 57 -18.91 -23.34 -10.77
C PRO A 57 -20.40 -23.22 -10.41
N TYR A 58 -20.99 -22.08 -10.75
CA TYR A 58 -22.42 -21.83 -10.52
C TYR A 58 -23.22 -21.96 -11.81
N ARG A 59 -24.34 -22.68 -11.75
CA ARG A 59 -25.27 -22.79 -12.87
C ARG A 59 -26.31 -21.67 -12.81
N LEU A 60 -26.37 -20.87 -13.86
CA LEU A 60 -27.44 -19.89 -14.08
C LEU A 60 -28.41 -20.47 -15.12
N ASP A 61 -29.61 -20.84 -14.68
CA ASP A 61 -30.65 -21.52 -15.47
C ASP A 61 -31.96 -20.73 -15.57
N LYS A 62 -32.04 -19.60 -14.90
CA LYS A 62 -33.18 -18.68 -14.89
C LYS A 62 -32.74 -17.26 -14.56
N ILE A 63 -33.68 -16.32 -14.66
CA ILE A 63 -33.48 -14.97 -14.15
C ILE A 63 -33.57 -15.00 -12.62
N TYR A 64 -32.49 -14.58 -11.96
CA TYR A 64 -32.42 -14.46 -10.51
C TYR A 64 -32.75 -13.03 -10.09
N ARG A 65 -33.48 -12.86 -8.99
CA ARG A 65 -33.62 -11.56 -8.36
C ARG A 65 -32.32 -11.23 -7.61
N SER A 66 -32.13 -9.96 -7.29
CA SER A 66 -30.97 -9.51 -6.52
C SER A 66 -30.80 -10.34 -5.25
N MET A 67 -29.57 -10.78 -4.98
CA MET A 67 -29.19 -11.61 -3.82
C MET A 67 -29.83 -13.01 -3.75
N GLU A 68 -30.61 -13.43 -4.74
CA GLU A 68 -31.26 -14.76 -4.78
C GLU A 68 -30.51 -15.77 -5.66
N GLY A 69 -29.36 -15.37 -6.23
CA GLY A 69 -28.51 -16.22 -7.04
C GLY A 69 -27.81 -17.33 -6.24
N PRO A 70 -27.21 -18.31 -6.94
CA PRO A 70 -26.35 -19.30 -6.30
C PRO A 70 -25.14 -18.62 -5.63
N TRP A 71 -24.73 -19.14 -4.47
CA TRP A 71 -23.63 -18.61 -3.68
C TRP A 71 -22.93 -19.73 -2.89
N SER A 72 -21.69 -19.48 -2.47
CA SER A 72 -20.94 -20.36 -1.56
C SER A 72 -20.16 -19.54 -0.54
N ILE A 73 -19.70 -20.20 0.53
CA ILE A 73 -18.80 -19.63 1.52
C ILE A 73 -17.44 -20.28 1.36
N GLN A 74 -16.41 -19.48 1.10
CA GLN A 74 -15.03 -19.94 1.06
C GLN A 74 -14.37 -19.80 2.43
N GLY A 75 -14.12 -20.93 3.06
CA GLY A 75 -13.42 -21.03 4.34
C GLY A 75 -11.89 -21.10 4.19
N GLY A 76 -11.17 -21.12 5.32
CA GLY A 76 -9.72 -21.34 5.34
C GLY A 76 -8.89 -20.18 4.77
N ILE A 77 -9.47 -18.99 4.67
CA ILE A 77 -8.76 -17.78 4.24
C ILE A 77 -7.82 -17.34 5.36
N HIS A 78 -6.52 -17.58 5.17
CA HIS A 78 -5.48 -17.13 6.09
C HIS A 78 -4.69 -15.99 5.43
N LEU A 79 -4.92 -14.76 5.91
CA LEU A 79 -4.06 -13.63 5.55
C LEU A 79 -2.68 -13.90 6.13
N GLY A 80 -1.69 -14.09 5.26
CA GLY A 80 -0.36 -14.61 5.59
C GLY A 80 0.16 -14.06 6.91
N MET A 81 0.31 -14.93 7.90
CA MET A 81 0.81 -14.56 9.21
C MET A 81 2.30 -14.24 9.09
N ALA A 82 2.62 -13.01 8.69
CA ALA A 82 3.94 -12.48 8.97
C ALA A 82 4.07 -12.43 10.49
N GLU A 83 4.84 -13.36 11.08
CA GLU A 83 5.02 -13.53 12.53
C GLU A 83 5.35 -12.23 13.28
N LYS A 84 5.78 -11.19 12.54
CA LYS A 84 6.23 -9.90 13.08
C LYS A 84 5.18 -8.79 13.05
N SER A 85 4.07 -8.92 12.33
CA SER A 85 3.09 -7.83 12.23
C SER A 85 1.84 -8.06 13.08
N ARG A 86 1.57 -7.13 13.99
CA ARG A 86 0.34 -7.12 14.81
C ARG A 86 -0.90 -6.66 14.03
N VAL A 87 -0.71 -6.06 12.85
CA VAL A 87 -1.79 -5.51 12.01
C VAL A 87 -1.51 -5.86 10.55
N GLN A 88 -2.52 -6.38 9.86
CA GLN A 88 -2.48 -6.65 8.43
C GLN A 88 -3.54 -5.80 7.74
N TRP A 89 -3.20 -5.24 6.58
CA TRP A 89 -4.10 -4.43 5.79
C TRP A 89 -4.41 -5.15 4.47
N VAL A 90 -5.69 -5.28 4.16
CA VAL A 90 -6.11 -5.63 2.80
C VAL A 90 -6.07 -4.36 1.97
N THR A 91 -5.06 -4.23 1.10
CA THR A 91 -4.86 -3.00 0.31
C THR A 91 -5.56 -3.01 -1.04
N GLY A 92 -6.18 -4.13 -1.42
CA GLY A 92 -6.88 -4.29 -2.69
C GLY A 92 -7.64 -5.60 -2.74
N LEU A 93 -8.69 -5.62 -3.56
CA LEU A 93 -9.47 -6.80 -3.89
C LEU A 93 -9.80 -6.74 -5.38
N GLU A 94 -9.68 -7.86 -6.06
CA GLU A 94 -10.03 -8.02 -7.46
C GLU A 94 -10.89 -9.26 -7.63
N THR A 95 -11.85 -9.21 -8.55
CA THR A 95 -12.77 -10.31 -8.84
C THR A 95 -12.91 -10.45 -10.34
N GLU A 96 -12.77 -11.67 -10.84
CA GLU A 96 -12.98 -12.00 -12.25
C GLU A 96 -13.98 -13.16 -12.35
N VAL A 97 -14.98 -13.00 -13.22
CA VAL A 97 -15.94 -14.05 -13.51
C VAL A 97 -15.40 -14.89 -14.65
N LEU A 98 -15.38 -16.20 -14.45
CA LEU A 98 -14.87 -17.16 -15.42
C LEU A 98 -16.00 -18.05 -15.94
N ASP A 99 -15.93 -18.39 -17.23
CA ASP A 99 -16.72 -19.49 -17.78
C ASP A 99 -16.30 -20.83 -17.17
N ALA A 100 -17.26 -21.66 -16.79
CA ALA A 100 -16.98 -22.92 -16.09
C ALA A 100 -16.30 -23.99 -16.98
N ALA A 101 -16.52 -23.97 -18.30
CA ALA A 101 -15.96 -24.98 -19.20
C ALA A 101 -14.51 -24.68 -19.56
N GLY A 102 -14.19 -23.40 -19.82
CA GLY A 102 -12.88 -22.97 -20.31
C GLY A 102 -12.04 -22.16 -19.33
N GLN A 103 -12.57 -21.78 -18.16
CA GLN A 103 -11.96 -20.83 -17.21
C GLN A 103 -11.48 -19.53 -17.87
N LYS A 104 -12.25 -19.06 -18.86
CA LYS A 104 -11.95 -17.80 -19.55
C LYS A 104 -12.77 -16.67 -18.93
N PRO A 105 -12.23 -15.45 -18.88
CA PRO A 105 -12.99 -14.29 -18.41
C PRO A 105 -14.29 -14.14 -19.20
N THR A 106 -15.36 -13.87 -18.48
CA THR A 106 -16.70 -13.62 -19.03
C THR A 106 -17.28 -12.34 -18.44
N SER A 107 -18.56 -12.06 -18.72
CA SER A 107 -19.22 -10.84 -18.26
C SER A 107 -19.27 -10.76 -16.73
N GLN A 108 -18.80 -9.63 -16.19
CA GLN A 108 -18.86 -9.34 -14.76
C GLN A 108 -20.29 -9.15 -14.24
N GLU A 109 -21.28 -8.99 -15.13
CA GLU A 109 -22.70 -8.83 -14.75
C GLU A 109 -23.27 -10.08 -14.06
N PHE A 110 -22.63 -11.23 -14.20
CA PHE A 110 -22.99 -12.47 -13.50
C PHE A 110 -22.50 -12.52 -12.05
N PHE A 111 -21.73 -11.52 -11.61
CA PHE A 111 -21.28 -11.38 -10.23
C PHE A 111 -22.05 -10.26 -9.51
N CYS A 112 -22.78 -10.62 -8.46
CA CYS A 112 -23.60 -9.66 -7.71
C CYS A 112 -22.88 -9.07 -6.49
N HIS A 113 -22.31 -9.91 -5.63
CA HIS A 113 -21.63 -9.47 -4.41
C HIS A 113 -20.64 -10.52 -3.91
N SER A 114 -19.62 -10.08 -3.20
CA SER A 114 -18.77 -10.92 -2.35
C SER A 114 -18.55 -10.21 -1.03
N ASN A 115 -18.55 -10.98 0.05
CA ASN A 115 -18.33 -10.48 1.39
C ASN A 115 -17.14 -11.24 1.99
N LEU A 116 -16.18 -10.51 2.54
CA LEU A 116 -15.11 -11.09 3.35
C LEU A 116 -15.50 -10.98 4.82
N THR A 117 -15.65 -12.12 5.49
CA THR A 117 -16.02 -12.18 6.91
C THR A 117 -14.89 -12.80 7.71
N PHE A 118 -14.27 -12.01 8.58
CA PHE A 118 -13.37 -12.50 9.62
C PHE A 118 -14.25 -12.88 10.81
N ALA A 119 -14.32 -14.17 11.17
CA ALA A 119 -15.15 -14.71 12.26
C ALA A 119 -16.57 -15.18 11.92
N GLU A 120 -16.76 -15.98 10.87
CA GLU A 120 -18.03 -16.69 10.62
C GLU A 120 -18.52 -17.53 11.83
N ARG A 121 -17.60 -17.99 12.71
CA ARG A 121 -17.89 -18.90 13.83
C ARG A 121 -17.68 -18.33 15.23
N SER A 122 -17.40 -17.04 15.43
CA SER A 122 -17.15 -16.53 16.79
C SER A 122 -17.86 -15.22 17.10
N GLY A 123 -18.94 -15.35 17.88
CA GLY A 123 -19.60 -14.25 18.60
C GLY A 123 -20.46 -13.34 17.73
N SER A 124 -21.49 -12.74 18.32
CA SER A 124 -22.20 -11.63 17.68
C SER A 124 -21.26 -10.43 17.50
N PRO A 125 -21.51 -9.53 16.54
CA PRO A 125 -20.71 -8.30 16.38
C PRO A 125 -20.54 -7.51 17.69
N ALA A 126 -21.57 -7.51 18.54
CA ALA A 126 -21.53 -6.88 19.86
C ALA A 126 -20.44 -7.48 20.78
N LYS A 127 -20.25 -8.81 20.75
CA LYS A 127 -19.22 -9.48 21.54
C LYS A 127 -17.83 -9.09 21.06
N TYR A 128 -17.61 -9.08 19.74
CA TYR A 128 -16.33 -8.68 19.16
C TYR A 128 -16.01 -7.22 19.47
N ASN A 129 -16.99 -6.33 19.35
CA ASN A 129 -16.81 -4.91 19.68
C ASN A 129 -16.43 -4.73 21.16
N GLN A 130 -17.04 -5.47 22.09
CA GLN A 130 -16.65 -5.45 23.50
C GLN A 130 -15.20 -5.88 23.72
N GLU A 131 -14.76 -6.95 23.07
CA GLU A 131 -13.35 -7.41 23.12
C GLU A 131 -12.38 -6.35 22.58
N MET A 132 -12.83 -5.52 21.63
CA MET A 132 -12.06 -4.42 21.02
C MET A 132 -12.23 -3.07 21.74
N GLY A 133 -12.74 -3.07 22.99
CA GLY A 133 -12.85 -1.86 23.81
C GLY A 133 -14.22 -1.17 23.77
N GLY A 134 -15.23 -1.80 23.16
CA GLY A 134 -16.64 -1.45 23.25
C GLY A 134 -17.07 -0.21 22.45
N LYS A 135 -16.12 0.54 21.90
CA LYS A 135 -16.40 1.72 21.06
C LYS A 135 -16.51 1.33 19.59
N THR A 136 -17.50 1.89 18.94
CA THR A 136 -17.76 1.74 17.51
C THR A 136 -17.62 3.09 16.81
N HIS A 137 -17.84 3.12 15.50
CA HIS A 137 -17.92 4.37 14.73
C HIS A 137 -19.18 5.21 15.03
N LEU A 138 -20.07 4.69 15.89
CA LEU A 138 -21.33 5.35 16.29
C LEU A 138 -21.23 6.04 17.66
N ASP A 139 -20.12 5.87 18.39
CA ASP A 139 -19.84 6.50 19.69
C ASP A 139 -18.93 7.73 19.54
#